data_AF-A0A4Y9RXG4-F1
#
_entry.id   AF-A0A4Y9RXG4-F1
#
_cell.length_a   1.000
_cell.length_b   1.000
_cell.length_c   1.000
_cell.angle_alpha   90.00
_cell.angle_beta   90.00
_cell.angle_gamma   90.00
#
_symmetry.space_group_name_H-M   'P 1'
#
loop_
_entity.id
_entity.type
_entity.pdbx_description
1 polymer ?
#
loop_
_entity_poly.entity_id
_entity_poly.type
_entity_poly.pdbx_seq_one_letter_code
_entity_poly.pdbx_strand_id
1 'polypeptide(L)' 'MATAHPQSASAPEFRSDIKAAAFPTREYIGAMALEMARLARDEGDARLAGMLEQVAGVAGNPAA' A
#
# COMPACT_ATOMS: atom_id res chain seq x y z
N MET A 1 -33.37 -4.68 -31.37
CA MET A 1 -32.56 -3.47 -31.16
C MET A 1 -32.04 -3.51 -29.73
N ALA A 2 -30.73 -3.67 -29.54
CA ALA A 2 -30.10 -3.73 -28.22
C ALA A 2 -29.40 -2.38 -27.96
N THR A 3 -29.87 -1.63 -26.97
CA THR A 3 -29.21 -0.41 -26.51
C THR A 3 -28.15 -0.80 -25.47
N ALA A 4 -26.90 -0.88 -25.93
CA ALA A 4 -25.75 -1.03 -25.06
C ALA A 4 -25.61 0.26 -24.23
N HIS A 5 -25.89 0.17 -22.93
CA HIS A 5 -25.46 1.17 -21.96
C HIS A 5 -23.93 1.10 -21.88
N PRO A 6 -23.17 2.18 -22.11
CA PRO A 6 -21.78 2.19 -21.75
C PRO A 6 -21.72 2.21 -20.22
N GLN A 7 -21.45 1.05 -19.64
CA GLN A 7 -20.96 0.94 -18.27
C GLN A 7 -19.59 1.63 -18.28
N SER A 8 -19.60 2.94 -18.04
CA SER A 8 -18.41 3.73 -17.78
C SER A 8 -17.83 3.15 -16.50
N ALA A 9 -16.92 2.18 -16.67
CA ALA A 9 -16.14 1.62 -15.60
C ALA A 9 -15.48 2.81 -14.90
N SER A 10 -15.96 3.11 -13.69
CA SER A 10 -15.36 4.08 -12.80
C SER A 10 -13.91 3.65 -12.61
N ALA A 11 -13.01 4.26 -13.38
CA ALA A 11 -11.61 4.32 -13.02
C ALA A 11 -11.60 4.85 -11.58
N PRO A 12 -10.75 4.32 -10.68
CA PRO A 12 -10.53 4.99 -9.42
C PRO A 12 -9.92 6.35 -9.80
N GLU A 13 -10.76 7.37 -9.85
CA GLU A 13 -10.37 8.77 -9.85
C GLU A 13 -9.40 8.88 -8.67
N PHE A 14 -8.11 9.01 -8.98
CA PHE A 14 -7.10 9.21 -7.96
C PHE A 14 -7.46 10.56 -7.32
N ARG A 15 -8.21 10.52 -6.21
CA ARG A 15 -8.63 11.69 -5.44
C ARG A 15 -7.39 12.37 -4.88
N SER A 16 -6.82 13.23 -5.72
CA SER A 16 -5.70 14.12 -5.44
C SER A 16 -6.07 15.23 -4.45
N ASP A 17 -7.35 15.34 -4.12
CA ASP A 17 -7.99 16.28 -3.20
C ASP A 17 -8.02 15.82 -1.74
N ILE A 18 -7.67 14.57 -1.45
CA ILE A 18 -7.35 14.16 -0.07
C ILE A 18 -5.99 14.79 0.24
N LYS A 19 -6.00 15.95 0.93
CA LYS A 19 -4.78 16.54 1.49
C LYS A 19 -3.99 15.41 2.16
N ALA A 20 -2.78 15.13 1.68
CA ALA A 20 -1.90 14.08 2.22
C ALA A 20 -1.70 14.18 3.76
N ALA A 21 -2.04 15.33 4.35
CA ALA A 21 -2.08 15.57 5.78
C ALA A 21 -3.27 14.92 6.54
N ALA A 22 -4.30 14.41 5.87
CA ALA A 22 -5.50 13.86 6.51
C ALA A 22 -5.37 12.37 6.85
N PHE A 23 -4.48 11.64 6.17
CA PHE A 23 -4.21 10.24 6.45
C PHE A 23 -2.70 10.00 6.44
N PRO A 24 -2.11 9.48 7.53
CA PRO A 24 -0.69 9.16 7.62
C PRO A 24 -0.40 7.87 6.83
N THR A 25 -0.56 7.95 5.50
CA THR A 25 -0.54 6.81 4.59
C THR A 25 0.82 6.11 4.61
N ARG A 26 1.91 6.86 4.77
CA ARG A 26 3.27 6.30 4.84
C ARG A 26 3.48 5.52 6.14
N GLU A 27 3.04 6.07 7.25
CA GLU A 27 3.09 5.42 8.55
C GLU A 27 2.25 4.13 8.56
N TYR A 28 1.07 4.16 7.93
CA TYR A 28 0.25 2.97 7.74
C TYR A 28 0.96 1.92 6.89
N ILE A 29 1.53 2.30 5.74
CA ILE A 29 2.30 1.39 4.88
C ILE A 29 3.46 0.76 5.68
N GLY A 30 4.18 1.56 6.45
CA GLY A 30 5.29 1.08 7.27
C GLY A 30 4.85 0.08 8.34
N ALA A 31 3.79 0.40 9.08
CA ALA A 31 3.23 -0.50 10.10
C ALA A 31 2.73 -1.82 9.50
N MET A 32 2.04 -1.76 8.35
CA MET A 32 1.58 -2.95 7.65
C MET A 32 2.75 -3.80 7.13
N ALA A 33 3.79 -3.17 6.58
CA ALA A 33 4.97 -3.89 6.11
C ALA A 33 5.68 -4.65 7.26
N LEU A 34 5.77 -4.06 8.45
CA LEU A 34 6.32 -4.74 9.62
C LEU A 34 5.47 -5.94 10.07
N GLU A 35 4.14 -5.80 10.05
CA GLU A 35 3.26 -6.92 10.38
C GLU A 35 3.39 -8.06 9.36
N MET A 36 3.43 -7.73 8.07
CA MET A 36 3.69 -8.73 7.02
C MET A 36 5.07 -9.39 7.20
N ALA A 37 6.09 -8.64 7.63
CA ALA A 37 7.42 -9.20 7.89
C ALA A 37 7.39 -10.21 9.06
N ARG A 38 6.60 -9.91 10.10
CA ARG A 38 6.36 -10.83 11.22
C ARG A 38 5.70 -12.13 10.74
N LEU A 39 4.64 -12.02 9.94
CA LEU A 39 3.93 -13.19 9.39
C LEU A 39 4.85 -14.04 8.50
N ALA A 40 5.66 -13.42 7.64
CA ALA A 40 6.62 -14.13 6.80
C ALA A 40 7.68 -14.90 7.63
N ARG A 41 8.10 -14.37 8.78
CA ARG A 41 8.99 -15.09 9.71
C ARG A 41 8.30 -16.27 10.37
N ASP A 42 7.05 -16.10 10.79
CA ASP A 42 6.26 -17.18 11.40
C ASP A 42 6.08 -18.35 10.40
N GLU A 43 6.06 -18.07 9.09
CA GLU A 43 6.05 -19.06 8.01
C GLU A 43 7.44 -19.60 7.61
N GLY A 44 8.52 -19.06 8.17
CA GLY A 44 9.89 -19.46 7.88
C GLY A 44 10.50 -18.83 6.61
N ASP A 45 9.84 -17.86 5.97
CA ASP A 45 10.38 -17.11 4.83
C ASP A 45 11.15 -15.87 5.30
N ALA A 46 12.40 -16.10 5.74
CA ALA A 46 13.29 -15.04 6.19
C ALA A 46 13.64 -14.02 5.09
N ARG A 47 13.64 -14.43 3.81
CA ARG A 47 13.97 -13.54 2.69
C ARG A 47 12.85 -12.54 2.45
N LEU A 48 11.61 -13.01 2.43
CA LEU A 48 10.44 -12.14 2.31
C LEU A 48 10.33 -11.19 3.51
N ALA A 49 10.54 -11.69 4.73
CA ALA A 49 10.56 -10.86 5.92
C ALA A 49 11.57 -9.70 5.81
N GLY A 50 12.81 -9.99 5.38
CA GLY A 50 13.83 -8.95 5.20
C GLY A 50 13.50 -7.93 4.11
N MET A 51 12.78 -8.32 3.05
CA MET A 51 12.30 -7.37 2.03
C MET A 51 11.22 -6.44 2.60
N LEU A 52 10.30 -6.96 3.41
CA LEU A 52 9.22 -6.19 4.02
C LEU A 52 9.74 -5.19 5.06
N GLU A 53 10.79 -5.54 5.79
CA GLU A 53 11.45 -4.59 6.71
C GLU A 53 12.12 -3.43 5.98
N GLN A 54 12.72 -3.69 4.82
CA GLN A 54 13.27 -2.62 3.97
C GLN A 54 12.16 -1.68 3.49
N VAL A 55 11.00 -2.22 3.09
CA VAL A 55 9.83 -1.41 2.72
C VAL A 55 9.38 -0.54 3.89
N ALA A 56 9.32 -1.09 5.11
CA ALA A 56 8.98 -0.32 6.30
C ALA A 56 9.96 0.84 6.55
N GLY A 57 11.26 0.59 6.38
CA GLY A 57 12.30 1.62 6.49
C GLY A 57 12.13 2.75 5.47
N VAL A 58 11.85 2.41 4.21
CA VAL A 58 11.62 3.39 3.13
C VAL A 58 10.32 4.19 3.35
N ALA A 59 9.30 3.55 3.92
CA ALA A 59 8.05 4.23 4.25
C ALA A 59 8.25 5.29 5.34
N GLY A 60 8.98 4.95 6.40
CA GLY A 60 9.27 5.83 7.54
C GLY A 60 10.36 6.89 7.28
N ASN A 61 11.23 6.67 6.28
CA ASN A 61 12.26 7.63 5.91
C ASN A 61 12.37 7.72 4.37
N PRO A 62 11.47 8.47 3.71
CA PRO A 62 11.59 8.71 2.27
C PRO A 62 12.98 9.26 1.94
N ALA A 63 13.66 8.68 0.96
CA ALA A 63 14.74 9.39 0.29
C ALA A 63 14.18 10.72 -0.25
N ALA A 64 14.87 11.82 0.06
CA ALA A 64 14.56 13.17 -0.41
C ALA A 64 14.76 13.31 -1.91
#